data_AF-A0A952W693-F1
#
_entry.id   AF-A0A952W693-F1
#
_cell.length_a   1.000
_cell.length_b   1.000
_cell.length_c   1.000
_cell.angle_alpha   90.00
_cell.angle_beta   90.00
_cell.angle_gamma   90.00
#
_symmetry.space_group_name_H-M   'P 1'
#
loop_
_entity.id
_entity.type
_entity.pdbx_description
1 polymer ?
#
loop_
_entity_poly.entity_id
_entity_poly.type
_entity_poly.pdbx_seq_one_letter_code
_entity_poly.pdbx_strand_id
1 'polypeptide(L)'
;MRPREPEHPVAQAATEVFRATSEGAAELPLTAHGLIFVALFVGIILWLVGGKFIKPAIATVGVVVGGAMGFLLLPILGVSTVLGLPGPYLGMAIGGILGLILAILLFRVSMIVAGGVTFGVAGLLGGAIYLQYMPSEFQPSSSETTQVQRDAQPGEGSKPPATGFAPDSLTGQEILEEAERRLGHAADAAGELLDQIGEDTQRVLRTVAQRAEKFAEGLWRQMSALWSELSTRDKQVVGLATLCGAAAGVLIGLLMPSKSAAMVTSMAGAAIWLASATWLVHAFEVPGRTILHRSPMGWAFIWIVFSILGLMFQFTRAKRSRSSAANDNGE
;
A
#
# COMPACT_ATOMS: atom_id res chain seq x y z
N MET A 1 21.96 -43.00 9.82
CA MET A 1 21.03 -41.91 10.19
C MET A 1 21.85 -40.63 10.31
N ARG A 2 21.68 -39.65 9.42
CA ARG A 2 22.32 -38.33 9.62
C ARG A 2 21.48 -37.57 10.66
N PRO A 3 22.08 -36.99 11.69
CA PRO A 3 21.35 -36.08 12.59
C PRO A 3 20.74 -34.95 11.74
N ARG A 4 19.45 -34.68 11.93
CA ARG A 4 18.79 -33.52 11.31
C ARG A 4 19.51 -32.28 11.82
N GLU A 5 20.07 -31.49 10.92
CA GLU A 5 20.58 -30.17 11.27
C GLU A 5 19.42 -29.34 11.83
N PRO A 6 19.64 -28.56 12.90
CA PRO A 6 18.63 -27.68 13.45
C PRO A 6 18.21 -26.69 12.36
N GLU A 7 16.93 -26.72 11.98
CA GLU A 7 16.39 -25.77 11.02
C GLU A 7 16.55 -24.34 11.57
N HIS A 8 17.00 -23.44 10.71
CA HIS A 8 17.26 -22.05 11.08
C HIS A 8 15.98 -21.38 11.62
N PRO A 9 16.02 -20.67 12.76
CA PRO A 9 14.83 -20.10 13.41
C PRO A 9 13.99 -19.21 12.48
N VAL A 10 14.65 -18.44 11.60
CA VAL A 10 13.98 -17.61 10.58
C VAL A 10 13.14 -18.43 9.59
N ALA A 11 13.59 -19.63 9.20
CA ALA A 11 12.83 -20.50 8.30
C ALA A 11 11.57 -21.06 8.99
N GLN A 12 11.67 -21.37 10.28
CA GLN A 12 10.54 -21.82 11.09
C GLN A 12 9.51 -20.70 11.26
N ALA A 13 9.95 -19.50 11.64
CA ALA A 13 9.07 -18.34 11.78
C ALA A 13 8.33 -18.00 10.47
N ALA A 14 9.02 -18.05 9.32
CA ALA A 14 8.37 -17.84 8.02
C ALA A 14 7.30 -18.91 7.71
N THR A 15 7.56 -20.15 8.09
CA THR A 15 6.61 -21.26 7.89
C THR A 15 5.40 -21.13 8.81
N GLU A 16 5.59 -20.70 10.06
CA GLU A 16 4.50 -20.44 11.01
C GLU A 16 3.61 -19.29 10.57
N VAL A 17 4.19 -18.17 10.09
CA VAL A 17 3.42 -17.04 9.55
C VAL A 17 2.58 -17.46 8.35
N PHE A 18 3.18 -18.20 7.41
CA PHE A 18 2.47 -18.72 6.25
C PHE A 18 1.32 -19.66 6.66
N ARG A 19 1.58 -20.53 7.64
CA ARG A 19 0.59 -21.48 8.16
C ARG A 19 -0.55 -20.78 8.90
N ALA A 20 -0.27 -19.83 9.78
CA ALA A 20 -1.30 -19.06 10.48
C ALA A 20 -2.18 -18.26 9.50
N THR A 21 -1.57 -17.73 8.43
CA THR A 21 -2.28 -17.00 7.38
C THR A 21 -3.16 -17.93 6.54
N SER A 22 -2.71 -19.16 6.26
CA SER A 22 -3.48 -20.13 5.47
C SER A 22 -4.62 -20.78 6.25
N GLU A 23 -4.44 -21.04 7.55
CA GLU A 23 -5.49 -21.55 8.43
C GLU A 23 -6.62 -20.52 8.62
N GLY A 24 -6.28 -19.26 8.92
CA GLY A 24 -7.28 -18.18 9.02
C GLY A 24 -8.00 -17.86 7.71
N ALA A 25 -7.43 -18.30 6.58
CA ALA A 25 -7.99 -18.14 5.25
C ALA A 25 -9.06 -19.18 4.90
N ALA A 26 -8.93 -20.42 5.40
CA ALA A 26 -9.84 -21.51 5.07
C ALA A 26 -11.22 -21.36 5.72
N GLU A 27 -11.30 -20.63 6.85
CA GLU A 27 -12.55 -20.37 7.57
C GLU A 27 -13.33 -19.15 7.03
N LEU A 28 -12.82 -18.49 5.98
CA LEU A 28 -13.45 -17.29 5.47
C LEU A 28 -14.77 -17.59 4.75
N PRO A 29 -15.82 -16.77 4.94
CA PRO A 29 -17.11 -16.94 4.27
C PRO A 29 -16.95 -16.92 2.75
N LEU A 30 -17.91 -17.52 2.04
CA LEU A 30 -17.91 -17.63 0.57
C LEU A 30 -17.77 -16.26 -0.14
N THR A 31 -18.19 -15.18 0.52
CA THR A 31 -17.99 -13.80 0.08
C THR A 31 -16.51 -13.39 -0.01
N ALA A 32 -15.63 -13.94 0.83
CA ALA A 32 -14.20 -13.67 0.78
C ALA A 32 -13.54 -14.26 -0.47
N HIS A 33 -14.01 -15.42 -0.94
CA HIS A 33 -13.53 -16.02 -2.19
C HIS A 33 -13.80 -15.09 -3.38
N GLY A 34 -15.00 -14.49 -3.42
CA GLY A 34 -15.35 -13.47 -4.42
C GLY A 34 -14.40 -12.28 -4.41
N LEU A 35 -14.04 -11.76 -3.24
CA LEU A 35 -13.07 -10.67 -3.11
C LEU A 35 -11.67 -11.07 -3.61
N ILE A 36 -11.24 -12.32 -3.36
CA ILE A 36 -9.93 -12.80 -3.81
C ILE A 36 -9.90 -13.03 -5.31
N PHE A 37 -11.01 -13.46 -5.93
CA PHE A 37 -11.15 -13.44 -7.39
C PHE A 37 -11.04 -12.02 -7.95
N VAL A 38 -11.71 -11.04 -7.34
CA VAL A 38 -11.58 -9.63 -7.77
C VAL A 38 -10.14 -9.16 -7.63
N ALA A 39 -9.47 -9.46 -6.51
CA ALA A 39 -8.06 -9.11 -6.30
C ALA A 39 -7.14 -9.77 -7.34
N LEU A 40 -7.39 -11.03 -7.70
CA LEU A 40 -6.69 -11.75 -8.78
C LEU A 40 -6.82 -10.99 -10.12
N PHE A 41 -8.05 -10.65 -10.51
CA PHE A 41 -8.29 -9.92 -11.77
C PHE A 41 -7.65 -8.54 -11.77
N VAL A 42 -7.79 -7.79 -10.67
CA VAL A 42 -7.15 -6.49 -10.50
C VAL A 42 -5.63 -6.63 -10.61
N GLY A 43 -5.03 -7.64 -9.96
CA GLY A 43 -3.60 -7.94 -10.04
C GLY A 43 -3.15 -8.23 -11.48
N ILE A 44 -3.90 -9.03 -12.24
CA ILE A 44 -3.61 -9.33 -13.65
C ILE A 44 -3.72 -8.07 -14.52
N ILE A 45 -4.76 -7.26 -14.35
CA ILE A 45 -4.95 -6.01 -15.09
C ILE A 45 -3.80 -5.04 -14.79
N LEU A 46 -3.45 -4.89 -13.52
CA LEU A 46 -2.35 -4.05 -13.06
C LEU A 46 -1.01 -4.54 -13.65
N TRP A 47 -0.80 -5.85 -13.64
CA TRP A 47 0.39 -6.50 -14.20
C TRP A 47 0.53 -6.27 -15.71
N LEU A 48 -0.56 -6.34 -16.49
CA LEU A 48 -0.54 -6.22 -17.95
C LEU A 48 -0.63 -4.78 -18.48
N VAL A 49 -1.34 -3.89 -17.79
CA VAL A 49 -1.72 -2.57 -18.33
C VAL A 49 -1.63 -1.43 -17.31
N GLY A 50 -1.14 -1.69 -16.10
CA GLY A 50 -1.11 -0.71 -15.01
C GLY A 50 -0.44 0.61 -15.37
N GLY A 51 0.70 0.59 -16.05
CA GLY A 51 1.42 1.81 -16.44
C GLY A 51 0.63 2.78 -17.34
N LYS A 52 -0.36 2.31 -18.09
CA LYS A 52 -1.21 3.17 -18.95
C LYS A 52 -2.48 3.63 -18.26
N PHE A 53 -3.04 2.84 -17.35
CA PHE A 53 -4.33 3.15 -16.71
C PHE A 53 -4.23 4.04 -15.48
N ILE A 54 -3.10 4.03 -14.76
CA ILE A 54 -3.00 4.80 -13.51
C ILE A 54 -3.14 6.31 -13.74
N LYS A 55 -2.49 6.86 -14.78
CA LYS A 55 -2.56 8.29 -15.10
C LYS A 55 -4.00 8.77 -15.40
N PRO A 56 -4.73 8.18 -16.37
CA PRO A 56 -6.09 8.61 -16.63
C PRO A 56 -7.01 8.35 -15.43
N ALA A 57 -6.84 7.23 -14.71
CA ALA A 57 -7.66 6.97 -13.53
C ALA A 57 -7.51 8.06 -12.45
N ILE A 58 -6.28 8.43 -12.09
CA ILE A 58 -6.02 9.48 -11.10
C ILE A 58 -6.50 10.84 -11.62
N ALA A 59 -6.28 11.15 -12.90
CA ALA A 59 -6.78 12.37 -13.52
C ALA A 59 -8.32 12.45 -13.47
N THR A 60 -9.02 11.37 -13.80
CA THR A 60 -10.49 11.29 -13.73
C THR A 60 -10.99 11.48 -12.30
N VAL A 61 -10.38 10.81 -11.32
CA VAL A 61 -10.73 11.01 -9.90
C VAL A 61 -10.51 12.46 -9.49
N GLY A 62 -9.39 13.06 -9.88
CA GLY A 62 -9.10 14.47 -9.63
C GLY A 62 -10.12 15.43 -10.21
N VAL A 63 -10.53 15.22 -11.46
CA VAL A 63 -11.55 16.02 -12.14
C VAL A 63 -12.90 15.87 -11.44
N VAL A 64 -13.31 14.65 -11.10
CA VAL A 64 -14.59 14.37 -10.45
C VAL A 64 -14.63 14.99 -9.06
N VAL A 65 -13.61 14.76 -8.23
CA VAL A 65 -13.53 15.30 -6.86
C VAL A 65 -13.41 16.82 -6.89
N GLY A 66 -12.51 17.37 -7.70
CA GLY A 66 -12.34 18.82 -7.83
C GLY A 66 -13.58 19.51 -8.39
N GLY A 67 -14.23 18.91 -9.39
CA GLY A 67 -15.47 19.41 -9.96
C GLY A 67 -16.62 19.40 -8.96
N ALA A 68 -16.78 18.32 -8.19
CA ALA A 68 -17.76 18.24 -7.12
C ALA A 68 -17.50 19.30 -6.04
N MET A 69 -16.25 19.45 -5.58
CA MET A 69 -15.89 20.50 -4.61
C MET A 69 -16.14 21.90 -5.16
N GLY A 70 -15.77 22.18 -6.41
CA GLY A 70 -15.98 23.48 -7.03
C GLY A 70 -17.46 23.81 -7.24
N PHE A 71 -18.28 22.81 -7.58
CA PHE A 71 -19.73 22.94 -7.69
C PHE A 71 -20.37 23.33 -6.35
N LEU A 72 -19.90 22.74 -5.24
CA LEU A 72 -20.41 22.99 -3.89
C LEU A 72 -19.88 24.30 -3.28
N LEU A 73 -18.63 24.66 -3.53
CA LEU A 73 -18.00 25.84 -2.93
C LEU A 73 -18.46 27.16 -3.54
N LEU A 74 -18.72 27.22 -4.85
CA LEU A 74 -19.06 28.49 -5.50
C LEU A 74 -20.37 29.14 -4.99
N PRO A 75 -21.46 28.37 -4.79
CA PRO A 75 -22.69 28.89 -4.19
C PRO A 75 -22.49 29.45 -2.78
N ILE A 76 -21.64 28.79 -1.97
CA ILE A 76 -21.31 29.22 -0.60
C ILE A 76 -20.58 30.57 -0.61
N LEU A 77 -19.78 30.83 -1.66
CA LEU A 77 -19.07 32.09 -1.84
C LEU A 77 -19.96 33.23 -2.42
N GLY A 78 -21.26 32.98 -2.63
CA GLY A 78 -22.21 33.98 -3.11
C GLY A 78 -22.09 34.32 -4.60
N VAL A 79 -21.39 33.50 -5.39
CA VAL A 79 -21.20 33.73 -6.83
C VAL A 79 -22.34 33.08 -7.61
N SER A 80 -23.41 33.84 -7.88
CA SER A 80 -24.62 33.31 -8.53
C SER A 80 -24.51 33.22 -10.07
N THR A 81 -23.84 34.18 -10.71
CA THR A 81 -23.70 34.26 -12.17
C THR A 81 -22.44 35.02 -12.54
N VAL A 82 -21.64 34.43 -13.43
CA VAL A 82 -20.44 35.06 -14.01
C VAL A 82 -20.49 34.81 -15.50
N LEU A 83 -20.40 35.87 -16.30
CA LEU A 83 -20.47 35.81 -17.78
C LEU A 83 -21.75 35.14 -18.31
N GLY A 84 -22.87 35.26 -17.59
CA GLY A 84 -24.15 34.67 -17.99
C GLY A 84 -24.26 33.16 -17.76
N LEU A 85 -23.23 32.50 -17.22
CA LEU A 85 -23.28 31.10 -16.82
C LEU A 85 -23.71 30.97 -15.35
N PRO A 86 -24.58 29.99 -15.00
CA PRO A 86 -24.91 29.70 -13.61
C PRO A 86 -23.65 29.34 -12.81
N GLY A 87 -23.49 29.95 -11.65
CA GLY A 87 -22.35 29.77 -10.74
C GLY A 87 -21.93 28.31 -10.52
N PRO A 88 -22.85 27.36 -10.28
CA PRO A 88 -22.48 25.96 -10.03
C PRO A 88 -21.72 25.30 -11.20
N TYR A 89 -22.10 25.57 -12.46
CA TYR A 89 -21.41 24.99 -13.62
C TYR A 89 -20.03 25.59 -13.82
N LEU A 90 -19.88 26.89 -13.55
CA LEU A 90 -18.58 27.54 -13.57
C LEU A 90 -17.67 26.98 -12.47
N GLY A 91 -18.22 26.77 -11.27
CA GLY A 91 -17.51 26.16 -10.15
C GLY A 91 -17.07 24.73 -10.46
N MET A 92 -17.93 23.93 -11.09
CA MET A 92 -17.58 22.59 -11.55
C MET A 92 -16.44 22.61 -12.57
N ALA A 93 -16.45 23.53 -13.54
CA ALA A 93 -15.41 23.64 -14.55
C ALA A 93 -14.06 24.05 -13.94
N ILE A 94 -14.04 25.11 -13.13
CA ILE A 94 -12.82 25.60 -12.46
C ILE A 94 -12.29 24.54 -11.48
N GLY A 95 -13.17 23.99 -10.66
CA GLY A 95 -12.85 22.94 -9.71
C GLY A 95 -12.30 21.68 -10.40
N GLY A 96 -12.89 21.28 -11.52
CA GLY A 96 -12.40 20.14 -12.31
C GLY A 96 -11.00 20.37 -12.88
N ILE A 97 -10.71 21.57 -13.39
CA ILE A 97 -9.36 21.94 -13.89
C ILE A 97 -8.35 21.94 -12.73
N LEU A 98 -8.67 22.58 -11.62
CA LEU A 98 -7.80 22.62 -10.43
C LEU A 98 -7.57 21.21 -9.86
N GLY A 99 -8.62 20.40 -9.80
CA GLY A 99 -8.56 19.00 -9.37
C GLY A 99 -7.69 18.15 -10.29
N LEU A 100 -7.75 18.36 -11.61
CA LEU A 100 -6.87 17.70 -12.57
C LEU A 100 -5.39 18.06 -12.33
N ILE A 101 -5.09 19.35 -12.17
CA ILE A 101 -3.73 19.83 -11.90
C ILE A 101 -3.20 19.20 -10.60
N LEU A 102 -4.01 19.25 -9.54
CA LEU A 102 -3.65 18.67 -8.25
C LEU A 102 -3.44 17.16 -8.35
N ALA A 103 -4.28 16.44 -9.08
CA ALA A 103 -4.15 15.00 -9.29
C ALA A 103 -2.88 14.63 -10.07
N ILE A 104 -2.49 15.42 -11.07
CA ILE A 104 -1.22 15.23 -11.80
C ILE A 104 -0.01 15.45 -10.89
N LEU A 105 -0.07 16.43 -9.99
CA LEU A 105 0.98 16.68 -8.99
C LEU A 105 1.07 15.54 -7.97
N LEU A 106 -0.07 15.12 -7.40
CA LEU A 106 -0.15 14.01 -6.47
C LEU A 106 0.35 12.71 -7.09
N PHE A 107 0.01 12.44 -8.36
CA PHE A 107 0.51 11.28 -9.08
C PHE A 107 2.05 11.18 -9.06
N ARG A 108 2.77 12.30 -9.23
CA ARG A 108 4.24 12.27 -9.16
C ARG A 108 4.74 11.88 -7.77
N VAL A 109 4.18 12.48 -6.72
CA VAL A 109 4.54 12.18 -5.33
C VAL A 109 4.24 10.71 -5.02
N SER A 110 3.05 10.23 -5.39
CA SER A 110 2.66 8.84 -5.20
C SER A 110 3.60 7.87 -5.92
N MET A 111 4.06 8.18 -7.13
CA MET A 111 5.01 7.31 -7.84
C MET A 111 6.41 7.30 -7.21
N ILE A 112 6.86 8.41 -6.62
CA ILE A 112 8.13 8.46 -5.88
C ILE A 112 8.04 7.58 -4.63
N VAL A 113 6.97 7.73 -3.85
CA VAL A 113 6.75 6.94 -2.63
C VAL A 113 6.57 5.46 -2.98
N ALA A 114 5.70 5.14 -3.95
CA ALA A 114 5.46 3.76 -4.35
C ALA A 114 6.72 3.10 -4.93
N GLY A 115 7.52 3.83 -5.72
CA GLY A 115 8.82 3.37 -6.18
C GLY A 115 9.76 3.07 -5.01
N GLY A 116 9.90 4.00 -4.06
CA GLY A 116 10.72 3.81 -2.87
C GLY A 116 10.30 2.60 -2.04
N VAL A 117 9.01 2.44 -1.77
CA VAL A 117 8.49 1.27 -1.03
C VAL A 117 8.72 -0.02 -1.80
N THR A 118 8.38 -0.07 -3.09
CA THR A 118 8.49 -1.30 -3.89
C THR A 118 9.94 -1.77 -4.01
N PHE A 119 10.87 -0.86 -4.35
CA PHE A 119 12.28 -1.22 -4.44
C PHE A 119 12.93 -1.39 -3.06
N GLY A 120 12.41 -0.74 -2.02
CA GLY A 120 12.81 -1.01 -0.63
C GLY A 120 12.50 -2.44 -0.23
N VAL A 121 11.28 -2.91 -0.49
CA VAL A 121 10.90 -4.32 -0.26
C VAL A 121 11.75 -5.27 -1.11
N ALA A 122 12.03 -4.93 -2.37
CA ALA A 122 12.93 -5.73 -3.20
C ALA A 122 14.36 -5.77 -2.64
N GLY A 123 14.87 -4.65 -2.10
CA GLY A 123 16.16 -4.57 -1.43
C GLY A 123 16.19 -5.40 -0.14
N LEU A 124 15.12 -5.35 0.66
CA LEU A 124 14.95 -6.18 1.84
C LEU A 124 15.02 -7.68 1.49
N LEU A 125 14.28 -8.09 0.46
CA LEU A 125 14.31 -9.47 -0.05
C LEU A 125 15.70 -9.86 -0.57
N GLY A 126 16.38 -8.97 -1.29
CA GLY A 126 17.75 -9.18 -1.75
C GLY A 126 18.74 -9.35 -0.60
N GLY A 127 18.61 -8.54 0.46
CA GLY A 127 19.41 -8.66 1.68
C GLY A 127 19.17 -9.97 2.42
N ALA A 128 17.90 -10.39 2.55
CA ALA A 128 17.54 -11.67 3.16
C ALA A 128 18.10 -12.86 2.36
N ILE A 129 17.99 -12.82 1.03
CA ILE A 129 18.59 -13.83 0.14
C ILE A 129 20.10 -13.88 0.31
N TYR A 130 20.77 -12.72 0.37
CA TYR A 130 22.22 -12.64 0.55
C TYR A 130 22.67 -13.29 1.85
N LEU A 131 22.00 -13.00 2.98
CA LEU A 131 22.31 -13.60 4.28
C LEU A 131 22.15 -15.13 4.29
N GLN A 132 21.20 -15.66 3.52
CA GLN A 132 21.03 -17.11 3.42
C GLN A 132 22.20 -17.81 2.71
N TYR A 133 22.87 -17.14 1.76
CA TYR A 133 24.02 -17.68 1.04
C TYR A 133 25.36 -17.40 1.74
N MET A 134 25.41 -16.41 2.62
CA MET A 134 26.58 -16.03 3.39
C MET A 134 26.25 -16.11 4.89
N PRO A 135 26.11 -17.33 5.47
CA PRO A 135 25.87 -17.48 6.89
C PRO A 135 26.95 -16.72 7.64
N SER A 136 26.55 -15.79 8.50
CA SER A 136 27.48 -15.09 9.37
C SER A 136 28.18 -16.13 10.23
N GLU A 137 29.47 -16.37 9.97
CA GLU A 137 30.31 -17.16 10.86
C GLU A 137 30.12 -16.57 12.25
N PHE A 138 29.53 -17.35 13.15
CA PHE A 138 29.21 -16.94 14.50
C PHE A 138 30.53 -16.53 15.16
N GLN A 139 30.80 -15.23 15.21
CA GLN A 139 31.89 -14.70 16.02
C GLN A 139 31.33 -14.71 17.44
N PRO A 140 31.73 -15.65 18.32
CA PRO A 140 31.31 -15.59 19.71
C PRO A 140 31.72 -14.22 20.22
N SER A 141 30.74 -13.45 20.67
CA SER A 141 30.96 -12.12 21.22
C SER A 141 31.89 -12.27 22.42
N SER A 142 33.18 -12.00 22.22
CA SER A 142 34.24 -12.01 23.23
C SER A 142 34.09 -10.88 24.26
N SER A 143 32.87 -10.38 24.46
CA SER A 143 32.52 -9.31 25.40
C SER A 143 31.98 -9.84 26.74
N GLU A 144 31.85 -11.16 26.92
CA GLU A 144 31.46 -11.78 28.18
C GLU A 144 32.67 -12.07 29.10
N THR A 145 33.46 -11.04 29.41
CA THR A 145 34.48 -11.12 30.48
C THR A 145 34.67 -9.81 31.25
N THR A 146 33.88 -8.74 31.01
CA THR A 146 34.08 -7.46 31.73
C THR A 146 32.78 -6.81 32.21
N GLN A 147 31.88 -7.58 32.83
CA GLN A 147 30.78 -7.04 33.65
C GLN A 147 30.56 -7.81 34.96
N VAL A 148 31.64 -8.27 35.59
CA VAL A 148 31.68 -8.35 37.06
C VAL A 148 32.41 -7.09 37.52
N GLN A 149 31.80 -6.34 38.43
CA GLN A 149 32.38 -5.23 39.20
C GLN A 149 32.20 -3.81 38.64
N ARG A 150 30.98 -3.29 38.75
CA ARG A 150 30.80 -1.92 39.27
C ARG A 150 29.64 -1.91 40.25
N ASP A 151 30.01 -1.70 41.50
CA ASP A 151 29.21 -1.74 42.72
C ASP A 151 28.11 -0.66 42.79
N ALA A 152 27.03 -1.07 43.46
CA ALA A 152 26.16 -0.33 44.38
C ALA A 152 26.00 1.19 44.25
N GLN A 153 24.78 1.63 43.92
CA GLN A 153 24.24 2.90 44.43
C GLN A 153 22.73 2.76 44.73
N PRO A 154 22.30 2.93 46.00
CA PRO A 154 20.89 3.03 46.38
C PRO A 154 20.45 4.50 46.52
N GLY A 155 19.31 4.86 45.92
CA GLY A 155 18.57 6.11 46.19
C GLY A 155 17.37 6.21 45.24
N GLU A 156 16.12 6.03 45.69
CA GLU A 156 15.24 6.95 46.43
C GLU A 156 14.28 7.73 45.50
N GLY A 157 12.99 7.35 45.58
CA GLY A 157 11.75 8.11 45.36
C GLY A 157 11.60 9.15 44.24
N SER A 158 10.61 8.96 43.36
CA SER A 158 9.71 10.04 42.91
C SER A 158 8.41 9.54 42.27
N LYS A 159 7.34 10.29 42.54
CA LYS A 159 5.90 10.05 42.34
C LYS A 159 5.45 10.47 40.92
N PRO A 160 4.37 9.92 40.34
CA PRO A 160 3.85 10.38 39.04
C PRO A 160 2.97 11.63 39.16
N PRO A 161 3.02 12.59 38.20
CA PRO A 161 2.02 13.66 38.11
C PRO A 161 0.83 13.24 37.22
N ALA A 162 -0.37 13.55 37.71
CA ALA A 162 -1.61 13.58 36.95
C ALA A 162 -1.77 14.95 36.27
N THR A 163 -2.20 14.98 35.02
CA THR A 163 -2.73 16.18 34.37
C THR A 163 -4.06 15.87 33.72
N GLY A 164 -5.10 16.55 34.21
CA GLY A 164 -6.42 16.63 33.60
C GLY A 164 -6.46 17.74 32.56
N PHE A 165 -7.33 17.57 31.57
CA PHE A 165 -7.67 18.58 30.57
C PHE A 165 -9.20 18.70 30.55
N ALA A 166 -9.70 19.92 30.75
CA ALA A 166 -11.09 20.30 30.56
C ALA A 166 -11.12 21.50 29.59
N PRO A 167 -11.99 21.50 28.57
CA PRO A 167 -12.29 22.70 27.82
C PRO A 167 -13.79 23.06 27.89
N ASP A 168 -14.07 24.29 28.31
CA ASP A 168 -15.27 25.08 27.99
C ASP A 168 -14.72 26.44 27.52
N SER A 169 -15.30 27.23 26.63
CA SER A 169 -16.47 27.17 25.76
C SER A 169 -16.32 28.41 24.86
N LEU A 170 -16.68 28.35 23.57
CA LEU A 170 -16.84 29.56 22.77
C LEU A 170 -18.18 29.56 22.03
N THR A 171 -18.89 30.65 22.29
CA THR A 171 -20.14 31.16 21.75
C THR A 171 -20.02 31.49 20.25
N GLY A 172 -20.15 30.46 19.41
CA GLY A 172 -20.42 30.56 17.97
C GLY A 172 -21.62 29.73 17.50
N GLN A 173 -22.34 29.09 18.44
CA GLN A 173 -23.35 28.07 18.16
C GLN A 173 -24.67 28.63 17.61
N GLU A 174 -25.15 29.76 18.10
CA GLU A 174 -26.55 30.14 17.87
C GLU A 174 -26.81 30.73 16.46
N ILE A 175 -25.79 31.23 15.77
CA ILE A 175 -25.91 31.77 14.40
C ILE A 175 -25.64 30.68 13.33
N LEU A 176 -24.86 29.65 13.69
CA LEU A 176 -24.56 28.49 12.85
C LEU A 176 -25.74 27.49 12.82
N GLU A 177 -26.45 27.33 13.95
CA GLU A 177 -27.57 26.39 14.11
C GLU A 177 -28.76 26.64 13.18
N GLU A 178 -29.13 27.91 12.93
CA GLU A 178 -30.29 28.23 12.08
C GLU A 178 -29.98 28.10 10.57
N ALA A 179 -28.72 28.26 10.18
CA ALA A 179 -28.24 28.04 8.81
C ALA A 179 -27.98 26.53 8.54
N GLU A 180 -27.46 25.77 9.51
CA GLU A 180 -27.36 24.31 9.48
C GLU A 180 -28.73 23.64 9.37
N ARG A 181 -29.77 24.18 10.03
CA ARG A 181 -31.10 23.56 9.99
C ARG A 181 -31.77 23.58 8.62
N ARG A 182 -31.53 24.63 7.82
CA ARG A 182 -32.15 24.78 6.48
C ARG A 182 -31.33 24.15 5.37
N LEU A 183 -30.00 24.09 5.49
CA LEU A 183 -29.13 23.28 4.62
C LEU A 183 -29.21 21.78 4.95
N GLY A 184 -29.41 21.44 6.23
CA GLY A 184 -29.61 20.08 6.75
C GLY A 184 -30.76 19.40 6.04
N HIS A 185 -31.99 19.93 6.07
CA HIS A 185 -33.13 19.21 5.47
C HIS A 185 -33.05 18.98 3.94
N ALA A 186 -32.30 19.79 3.19
CA ALA A 186 -32.07 19.56 1.76
C ALA A 186 -30.85 18.64 1.50
N ALA A 187 -29.83 18.67 2.36
CA ALA A 187 -28.69 17.75 2.35
C ALA A 187 -29.02 16.38 2.95
N ASP A 188 -30.02 16.28 3.83
CA ASP A 188 -30.50 15.06 4.47
C ASP A 188 -31.29 14.23 3.47
N ALA A 189 -32.08 14.84 2.57
CA ALA A 189 -32.83 14.10 1.56
C ALA A 189 -31.96 13.58 0.40
N ALA A 190 -30.91 14.33 0.02
CA ALA A 190 -29.90 13.87 -0.94
C ALA A 190 -28.84 12.97 -0.27
N GLY A 191 -28.57 13.23 1.00
CA GLY A 191 -27.75 12.45 1.93
C GLY A 191 -28.34 11.08 2.14
N GLU A 192 -29.61 10.92 2.52
CA GLU A 192 -30.25 9.62 2.82
C GLU A 192 -30.17 8.61 1.65
N LEU A 193 -30.16 9.09 0.40
CA LEU A 193 -30.02 8.26 -0.80
C LEU A 193 -28.55 7.94 -1.14
N LEU A 194 -27.64 8.90 -0.88
CA LEU A 194 -26.17 8.71 -0.93
C LEU A 194 -25.60 8.05 0.33
N ASP A 195 -26.34 8.01 1.43
CA ASP A 195 -26.05 7.42 2.74
C ASP A 195 -26.69 6.04 2.81
N GLN A 196 -27.74 5.69 2.07
CA GLN A 196 -28.07 4.27 1.95
C GLN A 196 -27.01 3.53 1.13
N ILE A 197 -26.65 4.09 -0.03
CA ILE A 197 -25.55 3.55 -0.84
C ILE A 197 -24.20 3.76 -0.12
N GLY A 198 -24.05 4.89 0.54
CA GLY A 198 -22.84 5.32 1.23
C GLY A 198 -22.67 4.69 2.61
N GLU A 199 -23.70 4.38 3.38
CA GLU A 199 -23.59 3.70 4.67
C GLU A 199 -23.25 2.24 4.45
N ASP A 200 -23.88 1.55 3.52
CA ASP A 200 -23.49 0.16 3.22
C ASP A 200 -22.06 0.12 2.67
N THR A 201 -21.74 1.03 1.74
CA THR A 201 -20.38 1.17 1.22
C THR A 201 -19.39 1.61 2.31
N GLN A 202 -19.74 2.53 3.20
CA GLN A 202 -18.90 3.00 4.30
C GLN A 202 -18.74 1.94 5.38
N ARG A 203 -19.78 1.15 5.68
CA ARG A 203 -19.70 0.01 6.61
C ARG A 203 -18.76 -1.03 6.03
N VAL A 204 -18.86 -1.34 4.74
CA VAL A 204 -17.91 -2.21 4.04
C VAL A 204 -16.52 -1.60 4.05
N LEU A 205 -16.35 -0.32 3.70
CA LEU A 205 -15.06 0.37 3.68
C LEU A 205 -14.42 0.46 5.07
N ARG A 206 -15.18 0.78 6.12
CA ARG A 206 -14.70 0.79 7.52
C ARG A 206 -14.31 -0.61 7.96
N THR A 207 -15.09 -1.62 7.60
CA THR A 207 -14.75 -3.03 7.88
C THR A 207 -13.47 -3.44 7.18
N VAL A 208 -13.31 -3.08 5.90
CA VAL A 208 -12.10 -3.34 5.11
C VAL A 208 -10.91 -2.57 5.69
N ALA A 209 -11.09 -1.29 6.06
CA ALA A 209 -10.05 -0.47 6.66
C ALA A 209 -9.60 -1.03 8.01
N GLN A 210 -10.52 -1.40 8.90
CA GLN A 210 -10.20 -2.03 10.18
C GLN A 210 -9.51 -3.39 10.02
N ARG A 211 -9.90 -4.18 9.02
CA ARG A 211 -9.22 -5.45 8.71
C ARG A 211 -7.82 -5.20 8.15
N ALA A 212 -7.66 -4.22 7.27
CA ALA A 212 -6.37 -3.83 6.72
C ALA A 212 -5.44 -3.28 7.82
N GLU A 213 -5.96 -2.49 8.75
CA GLU A 213 -5.25 -1.97 9.92
C GLU A 213 -4.77 -3.09 10.83
N LYS A 214 -5.66 -4.00 11.25
CA LYS A 214 -5.29 -5.17 12.07
C LYS A 214 -4.28 -6.07 11.37
N PHE A 215 -4.43 -6.28 10.05
CA PHE A 215 -3.47 -7.03 9.26
C PHE A 215 -2.11 -6.34 9.20
N ALA A 216 -2.09 -5.01 8.99
CA ALA A 216 -0.86 -4.22 8.98
C ALA A 216 -0.17 -4.23 10.35
N GLU A 217 -0.92 -4.11 11.45
CA GLU A 217 -0.37 -4.27 12.80
C GLU A 217 0.22 -5.66 13.03
N GLY A 218 -0.47 -6.70 12.56
CA GLY A 218 0.02 -8.08 12.64
C GLY A 218 1.33 -8.27 11.88
N LEU A 219 1.40 -7.79 10.64
CA LEU A 219 2.62 -7.78 9.84
C LEU A 219 3.74 -6.99 10.51
N TRP A 220 3.43 -5.82 11.07
CA TRP A 220 4.41 -4.99 11.76
C TRP A 220 4.98 -5.68 13.00
N ARG A 221 4.13 -6.30 13.83
CA ARG A 221 4.58 -7.04 15.02
C ARG A 221 5.48 -8.23 14.63
N GLN A 222 5.10 -8.99 13.61
CA GLN A 222 5.90 -10.10 13.11
C GLN A 222 7.24 -9.63 12.54
N MET A 223 7.22 -8.59 11.71
CA MET A 223 8.44 -8.01 11.16
C MET A 223 9.34 -7.44 12.25
N SER A 224 8.76 -6.81 13.29
CA SER A 224 9.51 -6.29 14.42
C SER A 224 10.13 -7.40 15.27
N ALA A 225 9.43 -8.54 15.44
CA ALA A 225 9.97 -9.71 16.13
C ALA A 225 11.15 -10.30 15.34
N LEU A 226 10.95 -10.57 14.04
CA LEU A 226 12.01 -11.06 13.15
C LEU A 226 13.21 -10.10 13.13
N TRP A 227 12.94 -8.80 13.04
CA TRP A 227 13.99 -7.80 13.08
C TRP A 227 14.75 -7.83 14.41
N SER A 228 14.08 -8.02 15.53
CA SER A 228 14.74 -8.07 16.84
C SER A 228 15.69 -9.26 16.99
N GLU A 229 15.34 -10.40 16.39
CA GLU A 229 16.12 -11.65 16.41
C GLU A 229 17.39 -11.60 15.55
N LEU A 230 17.45 -10.72 14.54
CA LEU A 230 18.62 -10.59 13.68
C LEU A 230 19.84 -10.08 14.45
N SER A 231 21.03 -10.61 14.12
CA SER A 231 22.29 -10.09 14.65
C SER A 231 22.51 -8.63 14.20
N THR A 232 23.34 -7.86 14.91
CA THR A 232 23.65 -6.47 14.54
C THR A 232 24.19 -6.35 13.12
N ARG A 233 25.01 -7.31 12.68
CA ARG A 233 25.55 -7.37 11.31
C ARG A 233 24.44 -7.63 10.30
N ASP A 234 23.55 -8.58 10.58
CA ASP A 234 22.45 -8.94 9.67
C ASP A 234 21.44 -7.79 9.54
N LYS A 235 21.13 -7.11 10.65
CA LYS A 235 20.34 -5.86 10.68
C LYS A 235 20.95 -4.80 9.77
N GLN A 236 22.28 -4.61 9.81
CA GLN A 236 22.96 -3.64 8.96
C GLN A 236 22.88 -4.03 7.47
N VAL A 237 23.09 -5.31 7.13
CA VAL A 237 23.03 -5.78 5.75
C VAL A 237 21.62 -5.61 5.17
N VAL A 238 20.59 -6.09 5.87
CA VAL A 238 19.19 -5.97 5.42
C VAL A 238 18.75 -4.51 5.40
N GLY A 239 19.10 -3.74 6.44
CA GLY A 239 18.78 -2.31 6.53
C GLY A 239 19.39 -1.50 5.40
N LEU A 240 20.68 -1.72 5.09
CA LEU A 240 21.36 -1.04 3.99
C LEU A 240 20.81 -1.47 2.63
N ALA A 241 20.56 -2.76 2.41
CA ALA A 241 19.96 -3.25 1.17
C ALA A 241 18.57 -2.65 0.93
N THR A 242 17.75 -2.57 1.99
CA THR A 242 16.43 -1.92 1.98
C THR A 242 16.55 -0.43 1.64
N LEU A 243 17.48 0.28 2.29
CA LEU A 243 17.70 1.71 2.06
C LEU A 243 18.20 2.00 0.64
N CYS A 244 19.16 1.22 0.14
CA CYS A 244 19.67 1.34 -1.22
C CYS A 244 18.57 1.05 -2.26
N GLY A 245 17.77 0.01 -2.02
CA GLY A 245 16.59 -0.29 -2.84
C GLY A 245 15.61 0.89 -2.85
N ALA A 246 15.25 1.42 -1.69
CA ALA A 246 14.32 2.53 -1.59
C ALA A 246 14.86 3.80 -2.28
N ALA A 247 16.14 4.13 -2.09
CA ALA A 247 16.79 5.25 -2.75
C ALA A 247 16.79 5.10 -4.28
N ALA A 248 17.10 3.90 -4.79
CA ALA A 248 17.01 3.61 -6.21
C ALA A 248 15.57 3.76 -6.74
N GLY A 249 14.58 3.28 -6.00
CA GLY A 249 13.17 3.41 -6.34
C GLY A 249 12.70 4.86 -6.40
N VAL A 250 13.10 5.69 -5.43
CA VAL A 250 12.84 7.13 -5.40
C VAL A 250 13.49 7.82 -6.60
N LEU A 251 14.75 7.51 -6.88
CA LEU A 251 15.48 8.10 -8.01
C LEU A 251 14.83 7.73 -9.35
N ILE A 252 14.44 6.47 -9.54
CA ILE A 252 13.71 6.02 -10.73
C ILE A 252 12.35 6.71 -10.84
N GLY A 253 11.62 6.83 -9.72
CA GLY A 253 10.36 7.56 -9.64
C GLY A 253 10.48 9.02 -10.05
N LEU A 254 11.56 9.69 -9.66
CA LEU A 254 11.84 11.08 -9.97
C LEU A 254 12.27 11.27 -11.44
N LEU A 255 13.21 10.45 -11.92
CA LEU A 255 13.79 10.60 -13.26
C LEU A 255 12.85 10.13 -14.37
N MET A 256 12.07 9.07 -14.12
CA MET A 256 11.28 8.40 -15.16
C MET A 256 9.89 7.98 -14.62
N PRO A 257 9.00 8.92 -14.26
CA PRO A 257 7.74 8.62 -13.59
C PRO A 257 6.81 7.69 -14.41
N SER A 258 6.85 7.77 -15.75
CA SER A 258 6.08 6.86 -16.61
C SER A 258 6.62 5.43 -16.62
N LYS A 259 7.94 5.25 -16.49
CA LYS A 259 8.56 3.93 -16.41
C LYS A 259 8.45 3.35 -15.00
N SER A 260 8.58 4.20 -13.98
CA SER A 260 8.36 3.82 -12.59
C SER A 260 6.95 3.26 -12.39
N ALA A 261 5.92 3.91 -12.94
CA ALA A 261 4.56 3.39 -12.91
C ALA A 261 4.46 1.97 -13.50
N ALA A 262 5.12 1.70 -14.63
CA ALA A 262 5.14 0.37 -15.22
C ALA A 262 5.87 -0.66 -14.34
N MET A 263 7.01 -0.29 -13.75
CA MET A 263 7.77 -1.14 -12.84
C MET A 263 7.00 -1.46 -11.55
N VAL A 264 6.46 -0.45 -10.89
CA VAL A 264 5.67 -0.60 -9.66
C VAL A 264 4.43 -1.45 -9.94
N THR A 265 3.73 -1.20 -11.03
CA THR A 265 2.52 -1.99 -11.36
C THR A 265 2.80 -3.40 -11.81
N SER A 266 3.92 -3.65 -12.50
CA SER A 266 4.30 -5.02 -12.84
C SER A 266 4.72 -5.81 -11.59
N MET A 267 5.46 -5.19 -10.67
CA MET A 267 5.86 -5.83 -9.41
C MET A 267 4.68 -6.05 -8.46
N ALA A 268 3.89 -5.01 -8.21
CA ALA A 268 2.71 -5.09 -7.34
C ALA A 268 1.64 -5.99 -7.94
N GLY A 269 1.37 -5.86 -9.24
CA GLY A 269 0.43 -6.73 -9.96
C GLY A 269 0.85 -8.19 -9.85
N ALA A 270 2.13 -8.50 -10.08
CA ALA A 270 2.67 -9.85 -9.91
C ALA A 270 2.47 -10.39 -8.50
N ALA A 271 2.78 -9.59 -7.47
CA ALA A 271 2.59 -10.00 -6.08
C ALA A 271 1.11 -10.29 -5.77
N ILE A 272 0.21 -9.37 -6.15
CA ILE A 272 -1.22 -9.47 -5.86
C ILE A 272 -1.82 -10.71 -6.53
N TRP A 273 -1.58 -10.91 -7.83
CA TRP A 273 -2.20 -12.03 -8.53
C TRP A 273 -1.56 -13.36 -8.12
N LEU A 274 -0.25 -13.43 -7.88
CA LEU A 274 0.39 -14.66 -7.39
C LEU A 274 -0.14 -15.06 -6.01
N ALA A 275 -0.23 -14.11 -5.07
CA ALA A 275 -0.79 -14.37 -3.74
C ALA A 275 -2.24 -14.85 -3.83
N SER A 276 -3.06 -14.19 -4.66
CA SER A 276 -4.46 -14.55 -4.87
C SER A 276 -4.61 -15.91 -5.55
N ALA A 277 -3.77 -16.22 -6.56
CA ALA A 277 -3.79 -17.49 -7.26
C ALA A 277 -3.38 -18.65 -6.33
N THR A 278 -2.31 -18.48 -5.56
CA THR A 278 -1.86 -19.47 -4.57
C THR A 278 -2.96 -19.75 -3.56
N TRP A 279 -3.62 -18.71 -3.07
CA TRP A 279 -4.75 -18.84 -2.16
C TRP A 279 -5.91 -19.63 -2.78
N LEU A 280 -6.32 -19.28 -4.01
CA LEU A 280 -7.42 -19.96 -4.70
C LEU A 280 -7.10 -21.43 -4.98
N VAL A 281 -5.86 -21.75 -5.35
CA VAL A 281 -5.43 -23.14 -5.56
C VAL A 281 -5.52 -23.96 -4.28
N HIS A 282 -5.17 -23.36 -3.13
CA HIS A 282 -5.34 -24.01 -1.83
C HIS A 282 -6.82 -24.17 -1.46
N ALA A 283 -7.64 -23.14 -1.66
CA ALA A 283 -9.06 -23.15 -1.33
C ALA A 283 -9.87 -24.17 -2.13
N PHE A 284 -9.57 -24.36 -3.42
CA PHE A 284 -10.27 -25.30 -4.30
C PHE A 284 -9.61 -26.68 -4.40
N GLU A 285 -8.60 -26.96 -3.59
CA GLU A 285 -7.87 -28.24 -3.56
C GLU A 285 -7.41 -28.73 -4.95
N VAL A 286 -7.02 -27.81 -5.84
CA VAL A 286 -6.74 -28.14 -7.25
C VAL A 286 -5.60 -29.17 -7.35
N PRO A 287 -5.73 -30.21 -8.19
CA PRO A 287 -4.65 -31.18 -8.41
C PRO A 287 -3.38 -30.46 -8.89
N GLY A 288 -2.25 -30.72 -8.22
CA GLY A 288 -0.99 -30.01 -8.45
C GLY A 288 -0.61 -29.00 -7.37
N ARG A 289 -1.42 -28.84 -6.30
CA ARG A 289 -1.08 -27.97 -5.14
C ARG A 289 0.28 -28.27 -4.52
N THR A 290 0.81 -29.49 -4.65
CA THR A 290 2.15 -29.86 -4.17
C THR A 290 3.26 -29.08 -4.88
N ILE A 291 3.04 -28.59 -6.10
CA ILE A 291 3.98 -27.74 -6.83
C ILE A 291 4.16 -26.38 -6.15
N LEU A 292 3.16 -25.94 -5.36
CA LEU A 292 3.17 -24.68 -4.60
C LEU A 292 3.96 -24.77 -3.28
N HIS A 293 4.30 -25.97 -2.81
CA HIS A 293 5.19 -26.17 -1.67
C HIS A 293 6.65 -25.88 -2.10
N ARG A 294 6.92 -24.61 -2.39
CA ARG A 294 8.25 -24.09 -2.69
C ARG A 294 8.79 -23.34 -1.49
N SER A 295 10.12 -23.34 -1.36
CA SER A 295 10.78 -22.49 -0.38
C SER A 295 10.44 -21.01 -0.63
N PRO A 296 10.52 -20.14 0.38
CA PRO A 296 10.33 -18.70 0.22
C PRO A 296 11.19 -18.10 -0.90
N MET A 297 12.42 -18.61 -1.07
CA MET A 297 13.31 -18.23 -2.17
C MET A 297 12.76 -18.61 -3.55
N GLY A 298 12.15 -19.79 -3.67
CA GLY A 298 11.48 -20.20 -4.91
C GLY A 298 10.33 -19.25 -5.27
N TRP A 299 9.54 -18.84 -4.29
CA TRP A 299 8.47 -17.86 -4.47
C TRP A 299 8.99 -16.47 -4.85
N ALA A 300 10.06 -16.00 -4.20
CA ALA A 300 10.71 -14.73 -4.55
C ALA A 300 11.24 -14.74 -5.99
N PHE A 301 11.85 -15.85 -6.42
CA PHE A 301 12.32 -16.00 -7.80
C PHE A 301 11.16 -15.98 -8.81
N ILE A 302 10.09 -16.72 -8.55
CA ILE A 302 8.87 -16.72 -9.38
C ILE A 302 8.31 -15.30 -9.50
N TRP A 303 8.20 -14.58 -8.37
CA TRP A 303 7.72 -13.21 -8.36
C TRP A 303 8.60 -12.26 -9.19
N ILE A 304 9.93 -12.37 -9.08
CA ILE A 304 10.87 -11.57 -9.90
C ILE A 304 10.68 -11.86 -11.39
N VAL A 305 10.61 -13.14 -11.77
CA VAL A 305 10.41 -13.55 -13.17
C VAL A 305 9.11 -12.97 -13.72
N PHE A 306 8.00 -13.12 -13.00
CA PHE A 306 6.72 -12.54 -13.44
C PHE A 306 6.75 -11.02 -13.47
N SER A 307 7.43 -10.37 -12.53
CA SER A 307 7.58 -8.91 -12.52
C SER A 307 8.32 -8.41 -13.76
N ILE A 308 9.39 -9.10 -14.18
CA ILE A 308 10.15 -8.81 -15.40
C ILE A 308 9.29 -9.04 -16.64
N LEU A 309 8.58 -10.16 -16.72
CA LEU A 309 7.69 -10.46 -17.85
C LEU A 309 6.59 -9.39 -18.01
N GLY A 310 5.97 -8.97 -16.90
CA GLY A 310 4.98 -7.88 -16.91
C GLY A 310 5.59 -6.57 -17.39
N LEU A 311 6.79 -6.24 -16.91
CA LEU A 311 7.50 -5.02 -17.33
C LEU A 311 7.81 -5.04 -18.83
N MET A 312 8.33 -6.15 -19.36
CA MET A 312 8.61 -6.33 -20.78
C MET A 312 7.35 -6.19 -21.64
N PHE A 313 6.24 -6.78 -21.18
CA PHE A 313 4.95 -6.68 -21.86
C PHE A 313 4.45 -5.22 -21.91
N GLN A 314 4.50 -4.52 -20.78
CA GLN A 314 4.10 -3.12 -20.70
C GLN A 314 4.96 -2.20 -21.59
N PHE A 315 6.28 -2.41 -21.63
CA PHE A 315 7.19 -1.64 -22.49
C PHE A 315 7.00 -1.91 -23.98
N THR A 316 6.78 -3.17 -24.38
CA THR A 316 6.51 -3.52 -25.78
C THR A 316 5.23 -2.83 -26.28
N ARG A 317 4.18 -2.79 -25.46
CA ARG A 317 2.92 -2.10 -25.77
C ARG A 317 3.05 -0.57 -25.80
N ALA A 318 3.99 0.02 -25.06
CA ALA A 318 4.25 1.45 -25.13
C ALA A 318 4.92 1.86 -26.45
N LYS A 319 5.84 1.02 -26.97
CA LYS A 319 6.54 1.28 -28.24
C LYS A 319 5.60 1.25 -29.45
N ARG A 320 4.68 0.28 -29.51
CA ARG A 320 3.74 0.13 -30.64
C ARG A 320 2.83 1.34 -30.86
N SER A 321 2.39 1.97 -29.76
CA SER A 321 1.52 3.16 -29.82
C SER A 321 2.18 4.38 -30.45
N ARG A 322 3.51 4.53 -30.31
CA ARG A 322 4.24 5.66 -30.91
C ARG A 322 4.49 5.45 -32.40
N SER A 323 4.69 4.20 -32.83
CA SER A 323 4.91 3.88 -34.25
C SER A 323 3.65 4.12 -35.08
N SER A 324 2.47 3.82 -34.55
CA SER A 324 1.20 4.06 -35.25
C SER A 324 0.98 5.56 -35.50
N ALA A 325 1.20 6.39 -34.47
CA ALA A 325 1.02 7.84 -34.58
C ALA A 325 2.04 8.53 -35.50
N ALA A 326 3.19 7.90 -35.79
CA ALA A 326 4.17 8.44 -36.73
C ALA A 326 3.79 8.15 -38.19
N ASN A 327 3.09 7.04 -38.45
CA ASN A 327 2.68 6.65 -39.81
C ASN A 327 1.48 7.47 -40.29
N ASP A 328 0.55 7.80 -39.39
CA ASP A 328 -0.66 8.58 -39.72
C ASP A 328 -0.39 10.06 -40.05
N ASN A 329 0.81 10.59 -39.75
CA ASN A 329 1.20 11.98 -40.04
C ASN A 329 2.09 12.11 -41.29
N GLY A 330 2.33 11.00 -42.01
CA GLY A 330 3.21 10.94 -43.18
C GLY A 330 2.49 10.93 -44.53
N GLU A 331 1.16 11.05 -44.52
CA GLU A 331 0.29 11.19 -45.71
C GLU A 331 -0.33 12.60 -45.77
#